data_AF-A0A2N2G4Q7-F1
#
_entry.id   AF-A0A2N2G4Q7-F1
#
_cell.length_a   1.000
_cell.length_b   1.000
_cell.length_c   1.000
_cell.angle_alpha   90.00
_cell.angle_beta   90.00
_cell.angle_gamma   90.00
#
_symmetry.space_group_name_H-M   'P 1'
#
loop_
_entity.id
_entity.type
_entity.pdbx_description
1 polymer ?
#
loop_
_entity_poly.entity_id
_entity_poly.type
_entity_poly.pdbx_seq_one_letter_code
_entity_poly.pdbx_strand_id
1 'polypeptide(L)'
;MAEGILGLGSSGSTGLSMELIEKLKSAERKAQVEPIETRITDWDTEVEQFGEIEAKINELLEASKKFDLFSTDANAFEQVYATTSGTAVSFDATDTSNLKPGTVSVTVSQLAQKDVYMSDIIADKSATMGAGTIEIEVGGSTLTFDTTNKSYSTLVSEMNTYSKLDVALEKVSDSEYRMIIKSAESGLDNALTVTQTGAVNLGLGDSYTSQANTFVGGDTVALGEEIAFTDGTNSFSYVSDGTKTYQEVIDNINLVTNMTASLVDGKISIATADGTTLEV
;
A
#
# COMPACT_ATOMS: atom_id res chain seq x y z
N MET A 1 -74.92 82.55 -43.93
CA MET A 1 -73.96 82.95 -44.98
C MET A 1 -73.03 84.00 -44.38
N ALA A 2 -71.86 83.58 -43.92
CA ALA A 2 -70.69 84.44 -43.74
C ALA A 2 -69.55 83.64 -44.38
N GLU A 3 -68.99 84.20 -45.45
CA GLU A 3 -68.12 83.51 -46.41
C GLU A 3 -66.77 83.15 -45.78
N GLY A 4 -66.52 81.85 -45.60
CA GLY A 4 -65.19 81.33 -45.32
C GLY A 4 -64.39 81.24 -46.61
N ILE A 5 -63.85 82.38 -47.07
CA ILE A 5 -62.91 82.41 -48.18
C ILE A 5 -61.59 81.77 -47.73
N LEU A 6 -61.32 80.55 -48.21
CA LEU A 6 -60.03 79.92 -48.06
C LEU A 6 -59.09 80.60 -49.05
N GLY A 7 -58.35 81.61 -48.56
CA GLY A 7 -57.34 82.31 -49.33
C GLY A 7 -56.39 81.30 -49.97
N LEU A 8 -56.32 81.33 -51.30
CA LEU A 8 -55.41 80.52 -52.09
C LEU A 8 -54.01 80.63 -51.50
N GLY A 9 -53.44 79.47 -51.19
CA GLY A 9 -52.14 79.34 -50.56
C GLY A 9 -51.14 80.30 -51.17
N SER A 10 -50.76 81.32 -50.42
CA SER A 10 -49.49 81.99 -50.63
C SER A 10 -48.42 80.96 -50.30
N SER A 11 -48.04 80.18 -51.30
CA SER A 11 -46.71 79.60 -51.40
C SER A 11 -45.74 80.78 -51.47
N GLY A 12 -45.55 81.42 -50.32
CA GLY A 12 -44.46 82.33 -50.06
C GLY A 12 -43.20 81.49 -50.12
N SER A 13 -42.64 81.39 -51.33
CA SER A 13 -41.22 81.20 -51.51
C SER A 13 -40.52 82.41 -50.88
N THR A 14 -40.40 82.41 -49.56
CA THR A 14 -39.35 83.16 -48.89
C THR A 14 -38.08 82.36 -49.17
N GLY A 15 -37.09 83.01 -49.78
CA GLY A 15 -35.92 82.36 -50.35
C GLY A 15 -35.27 81.34 -49.42
N LEU A 16 -34.61 80.34 -50.00
CA LEU A 16 -33.91 79.26 -49.31
C LEU A 16 -33.10 79.81 -48.13
N SER A 17 -33.68 79.75 -46.92
CA SER A 17 -32.97 80.06 -45.69
C SER A 17 -32.33 78.78 -45.18
N MET A 18 -31.18 78.91 -44.53
CA MET A 18 -30.48 77.77 -43.93
C MET A 18 -31.41 76.99 -42.99
N GLU A 19 -32.28 77.69 -42.25
CA GLU A 19 -33.25 77.11 -41.32
C GLU A 19 -34.35 76.29 -42.03
N LEU A 20 -34.86 76.73 -43.19
CA LEU A 20 -35.87 75.99 -43.94
C LEU A 20 -35.29 74.69 -44.53
N ILE A 21 -34.06 74.75 -45.05
CA ILE A 21 -33.33 73.59 -45.55
C ILE A 21 -33.14 72.57 -44.42
N GLU A 22 -32.78 73.03 -43.22
CA GLU A 22 -32.58 72.16 -42.06
C GLU A 22 -33.89 71.52 -41.58
N LYS A 23 -35.00 72.26 -41.58
CA LYS A 23 -36.35 71.72 -41.27
C LYS A 23 -36.81 70.68 -42.30
N LEU A 24 -36.61 70.94 -43.60
CA LEU A 24 -36.95 69.99 -44.66
C LEU A 24 -36.07 68.74 -44.58
N LYS A 25 -34.77 68.89 -44.34
CA LYS A 25 -33.82 67.78 -44.14
C LYS A 25 -34.20 66.93 -42.92
N SER A 26 -34.60 67.56 -41.82
CA SER A 26 -35.06 66.86 -40.61
C SER A 26 -36.38 66.10 -40.87
N ALA A 27 -37.34 66.73 -41.54
CA ALA A 27 -38.61 66.10 -41.91
C ALA A 27 -38.41 64.91 -42.87
N GLU A 28 -37.51 65.04 -43.86
CA GLU A 28 -37.17 63.97 -44.79
C GLU A 28 -36.44 62.83 -44.08
N ARG A 29 -35.48 63.12 -43.19
CA ARG A 29 -34.83 62.10 -42.35
C ARG A 29 -35.85 61.36 -41.49
N LYS A 30 -36.79 62.08 -40.88
CA LYS A 30 -37.85 61.50 -40.06
C LYS A 30 -38.79 60.58 -40.85
N ALA A 31 -39.12 60.95 -42.08
CA ALA A 31 -40.01 60.15 -42.92
C ALA A 31 -39.33 58.94 -43.56
N GLN A 32 -38.06 59.04 -43.94
CA GLN A 32 -37.36 58.01 -44.71
C GLN A 32 -36.35 57.19 -43.90
N VAL A 33 -35.61 57.82 -42.99
CA VAL A 33 -34.46 57.20 -42.29
C VAL A 33 -34.85 56.66 -40.92
N GLU A 34 -35.61 57.40 -40.11
CA GLU A 34 -36.03 56.94 -38.78
C GLU A 34 -36.73 55.57 -38.79
N PRO A 35 -37.67 55.25 -39.72
CA PRO A 35 -38.27 53.93 -39.78
C PRO A 35 -37.27 52.80 -40.08
N ILE A 36 -36.21 53.09 -40.84
CA ILE A 36 -35.15 52.13 -41.14
C ILE A 36 -34.27 51.92 -39.90
N GLU A 37 -33.90 53.00 -39.20
CA GLU A 37 -33.16 52.93 -37.94
C GLU A 37 -33.93 52.14 -36.86
N THR A 38 -35.24 52.34 -36.77
CA THR A 38 -36.12 51.54 -35.88
C THR A 38 -36.10 50.07 -36.27
N ARG A 39 -36.27 49.75 -37.55
CA ARG A 39 -36.22 48.35 -38.02
C ARG A 39 -34.89 47.66 -37.76
N ILE A 40 -33.77 48.39 -37.88
CA ILE A 40 -32.44 47.87 -37.56
C ILE A 40 -32.36 47.56 -36.07
N THR A 41 -32.81 48.47 -35.21
CA THR A 41 -32.82 48.27 -33.76
C THR A 41 -33.71 47.08 -33.35
N ASP A 42 -34.88 46.95 -33.98
CA ASP A 42 -35.78 45.80 -33.75
C ASP A 42 -35.12 44.48 -34.19
N TRP A 43 -34.46 44.47 -35.35
CA TRP A 43 -33.71 43.30 -35.83
C TRP A 43 -32.53 42.94 -34.92
N ASP A 44 -31.76 43.91 -34.43
CA ASP A 44 -30.68 43.65 -33.49
C ASP A 44 -31.21 42.99 -32.20
N THR A 45 -32.34 43.48 -31.69
CA THR A 45 -33.02 42.90 -30.52
C THR A 45 -33.52 41.48 -30.79
N GLU A 46 -34.10 41.25 -31.98
CA GLU A 46 -34.59 39.94 -32.41
C GLU A 46 -33.43 38.92 -32.53
N VAL A 47 -32.29 39.34 -33.07
CA VAL A 47 -31.08 38.50 -33.16
C VAL A 47 -30.54 38.12 -31.78
N GLU A 48 -30.50 39.05 -30.82
CA GLU A 48 -30.14 38.74 -29.43
C GLU A 48 -31.07 37.66 -28.84
N GLN A 49 -32.38 37.84 -29.00
CA GLN A 49 -33.38 36.88 -28.50
C GLN A 49 -33.25 35.50 -29.19
N PHE A 50 -32.97 35.46 -30.49
CA PHE A 50 -32.70 34.19 -31.19
C PHE A 50 -31.45 33.49 -30.66
N GLY A 51 -30.39 34.25 -30.34
CA GLY A 51 -29.20 33.70 -29.70
C GLY A 51 -29.48 33.07 -28.34
N GLU A 52 -30.32 33.71 -27.51
CA GLU A 52 -30.76 33.15 -26.23
C GLU A 52 -31.59 31.86 -26.42
N ILE A 53 -32.49 31.84 -27.40
CA ILE A 53 -33.30 30.65 -27.73
C ILE A 53 -32.39 29.50 -28.21
N GLU A 54 -31.43 29.77 -29.08
CA GLU A 54 -30.47 28.78 -29.56
C GLU A 54 -29.68 28.17 -28.39
N ALA A 55 -29.20 29.01 -27.47
CA ALA A 55 -28.51 28.55 -26.26
C ALA A 55 -29.41 27.62 -25.42
N LYS A 56 -30.68 27.98 -25.22
CA LYS A 56 -31.64 27.16 -24.46
C LYS A 56 -31.99 25.85 -25.17
N ILE A 57 -32.08 25.85 -26.49
CA ILE A 57 -32.29 24.62 -27.28
C ILE A 57 -31.08 23.69 -27.16
N ASN A 58 -29.86 24.24 -27.22
CA ASN A 58 -28.64 23.45 -27.05
C ASN A 58 -28.54 22.87 -25.63
N GLU A 59 -28.88 23.63 -24.59
CA GLU A 59 -28.99 23.13 -23.22
C GLU A 59 -29.98 21.96 -23.12
N LEU A 60 -31.16 22.09 -23.75
CA LEU A 60 -32.16 21.03 -23.78
C LEU A 60 -31.69 19.79 -24.55
N LEU A 61 -30.98 19.98 -25.66
CA LEU A 61 -30.42 18.88 -26.46
C LEU A 61 -29.36 18.10 -25.67
N GLU A 62 -28.46 18.78 -24.97
CA GLU A 62 -27.48 18.12 -24.11
C GLU A 62 -28.15 17.38 -22.93
N ALA A 63 -29.23 17.92 -22.39
CA ALA A 63 -30.02 17.22 -21.37
C ALA A 63 -30.73 15.99 -21.95
N SER A 64 -31.28 16.06 -23.17
CA SER A 64 -32.04 14.98 -23.79
C SER A 64 -31.15 13.82 -24.25
N LYS A 65 -29.89 14.10 -24.67
CA LYS A 65 -28.89 13.07 -25.01
C LYS A 65 -28.65 12.06 -23.88
N LYS A 66 -28.75 12.48 -22.62
CA LYS A 66 -28.62 11.57 -21.46
C LYS A 66 -29.71 10.50 -21.37
N PHE A 67 -30.81 10.70 -22.07
CA PHE A 67 -31.93 9.76 -22.17
C PHE A 67 -31.95 8.97 -23.49
N ASP A 68 -30.92 9.11 -24.33
CA ASP A 68 -30.82 8.32 -25.55
C ASP A 68 -30.67 6.84 -25.20
N LEU A 69 -31.59 6.02 -25.72
CA LEU A 69 -31.63 4.58 -25.49
C LEU A 69 -30.68 3.81 -26.42
N PHE A 70 -30.13 4.46 -27.45
CA PHE A 70 -29.25 3.84 -28.44
C PHE A 70 -27.80 4.35 -28.36
N SER A 71 -27.44 5.12 -27.32
CA SER A 71 -26.04 5.49 -27.08
C SER A 71 -25.22 4.26 -26.74
N THR A 72 -23.97 4.22 -27.20
CA THR A 72 -23.01 3.19 -26.80
C THR A 72 -22.54 3.34 -25.35
N ASP A 73 -22.75 4.51 -24.76
CA ASP A 73 -22.47 4.79 -23.36
C ASP A 73 -23.68 4.49 -22.48
N ALA A 74 -23.41 4.19 -21.21
CA ALA A 74 -24.37 3.93 -20.18
C ALA A 74 -25.48 4.99 -20.10
N ASN A 75 -26.69 4.64 -20.50
CA ASN A 75 -27.83 5.54 -20.37
C ASN A 75 -28.36 5.54 -18.92
N ALA A 76 -29.15 6.55 -18.56
CA ALA A 76 -29.71 6.66 -17.21
C ALA A 76 -30.63 5.48 -16.80
N PHE A 77 -31.07 4.66 -17.77
CA PHE A 77 -31.98 3.53 -17.56
C PHE A 77 -31.26 2.19 -17.39
N GLU A 78 -29.97 2.12 -17.74
CA GLU A 78 -29.10 0.95 -17.58
C GLU A 78 -28.34 0.96 -16.25
N GLN A 79 -28.58 1.96 -15.39
CA GLN A 79 -27.99 2.00 -14.06
C GLN A 79 -28.50 0.84 -13.21
N VAL A 80 -27.60 -0.08 -12.88
CA VAL A 80 -27.87 -1.17 -11.96
C VAL A 80 -27.48 -0.76 -10.55
N TYR A 81 -28.42 -0.85 -9.61
CA TYR A 81 -28.14 -0.70 -8.18
C TYR A 81 -28.05 -2.07 -7.54
N ALA A 82 -26.98 -2.32 -6.79
CA ALA A 82 -26.87 -3.51 -5.96
C ALA A 82 -27.24 -3.15 -4.52
N THR A 83 -28.08 -3.97 -3.89
CA THR A 83 -28.35 -3.89 -2.46
C THR A 83 -27.71 -5.10 -1.80
N THR A 84 -26.92 -4.88 -0.75
CA THR A 84 -26.36 -5.95 0.06
C THR A 84 -27.25 -6.21 1.26
N SER A 85 -27.43 -7.49 1.61
CA SER A 85 -28.08 -7.88 2.85
C SER A 85 -27.02 -8.45 3.79
N GLY A 86 -26.76 -7.74 4.89
CA GLY A 86 -25.72 -8.07 5.87
C GLY A 86 -24.61 -7.01 5.96
N THR A 87 -23.77 -7.13 6.99
CA THR A 87 -22.65 -6.20 7.27
C THR A 87 -21.28 -6.76 6.87
N ALA A 88 -21.22 -8.01 6.39
CA ALA A 88 -19.96 -8.71 6.14
C ALA A 88 -19.28 -8.33 4.82
N VAL A 89 -20.04 -7.87 3.82
CA VAL A 89 -19.53 -7.49 2.51
C VAL A 89 -20.18 -6.18 2.09
N SER A 90 -19.35 -5.20 1.73
CA SER A 90 -19.80 -3.99 1.06
C SER A 90 -19.72 -4.20 -0.44
N PHE A 91 -20.75 -3.79 -1.16
CA PHE A 91 -20.69 -3.70 -2.61
C PHE A 91 -20.19 -2.30 -2.99
N ASP A 92 -19.07 -2.24 -3.69
CA ASP A 92 -18.54 -1.01 -4.27
C ASP A 92 -18.21 -1.29 -5.74
N ALA A 93 -18.87 -0.56 -6.64
CA ALA A 93 -18.64 -0.66 -8.08
C ALA A 93 -18.54 0.75 -8.65
N THR A 94 -17.36 1.08 -9.15
CA THR A 94 -17.09 2.38 -9.77
C THR A 94 -17.83 2.54 -11.10
N ASP A 95 -18.10 1.44 -11.81
CA ASP A 95 -18.88 1.40 -13.05
C ASP A 95 -19.99 0.35 -12.92
N THR A 96 -21.24 0.82 -12.86
CA THR A 96 -22.44 -0.03 -12.74
C THR A 96 -23.08 -0.38 -14.07
N SER A 97 -22.60 0.19 -15.17
CA SER A 97 -23.26 0.17 -16.46
C SER A 97 -23.10 -1.16 -17.19
N ASN A 98 -22.01 -1.89 -16.90
CA ASN A 98 -21.74 -3.22 -17.44
C ASN A 98 -22.19 -4.36 -16.49
N LEU A 99 -22.83 -4.02 -15.36
CA LEU A 99 -23.29 -5.02 -14.42
C LEU A 99 -24.49 -5.77 -14.99
N LYS A 100 -24.45 -7.09 -14.91
CA LYS A 100 -25.58 -7.94 -15.28
C LYS A 100 -26.55 -8.03 -14.10
N PRO A 101 -27.86 -7.82 -14.31
CA PRO A 101 -28.85 -8.05 -13.27
C PRO A 101 -28.78 -9.51 -12.78
N GLY A 102 -28.76 -9.70 -11.47
CA GLY A 102 -28.70 -11.02 -10.86
C GLY A 102 -28.58 -10.96 -9.33
N THR A 103 -28.66 -12.12 -8.70
CA THR A 103 -28.40 -12.28 -7.26
C THR A 103 -27.10 -13.05 -7.09
N VAL A 104 -26.16 -12.46 -6.34
CA VAL A 104 -24.92 -13.13 -5.95
C VAL A 104 -24.99 -13.44 -4.46
N SER A 105 -24.95 -14.72 -4.11
CA SER A 105 -24.85 -15.16 -2.72
C SER A 105 -23.37 -15.34 -2.36
N VAL A 106 -22.87 -14.51 -1.45
CA VAL A 106 -21.49 -14.58 -0.96
C VAL A 106 -21.51 -15.12 0.46
N THR A 107 -20.70 -16.13 0.74
CA THR A 107 -20.45 -16.62 2.10
C THR A 107 -18.99 -16.40 2.43
N VAL A 108 -18.72 -15.51 3.38
CA VAL A 108 -17.37 -15.25 3.87
C VAL A 108 -17.12 -16.16 5.08
N SER A 109 -16.21 -17.12 4.93
CA SER A 109 -15.81 -18.02 6.02
C SER A 109 -14.66 -17.46 6.86
N GLN A 110 -13.70 -16.79 6.23
CA GLN A 110 -12.51 -16.24 6.87
C GLN A 110 -12.02 -15.00 6.13
N LEU A 111 -11.49 -14.04 6.87
CA LEU A 111 -10.82 -12.87 6.32
C LEU A 111 -9.36 -13.18 6.03
N ALA A 112 -8.83 -12.64 4.93
CA ALA A 112 -7.39 -12.65 4.69
C ALA A 112 -6.71 -11.83 5.79
N GLN A 113 -5.77 -12.46 6.49
CA GLN A 113 -4.98 -11.84 7.55
C GLN A 113 -3.55 -11.62 7.08
N LYS A 114 -2.87 -10.67 7.72
CA LYS A 114 -1.43 -10.49 7.58
C LYS A 114 -0.71 -11.47 8.48
N ASP A 115 0.50 -11.84 8.09
CA ASP A 115 1.35 -12.68 8.92
C ASP A 115 2.17 -11.80 9.86
N VAL A 116 2.37 -12.26 11.11
CA VAL A 116 2.96 -11.47 12.19
C VAL A 116 3.88 -12.32 13.05
N TYR A 117 5.16 -11.98 13.05
CA TYR A 117 6.16 -12.56 13.93
C TYR A 117 6.55 -11.56 15.02
N MET A 118 6.75 -12.07 16.23
CA MET A 118 7.07 -11.27 17.41
C MET A 118 8.30 -11.86 18.08
N SER A 119 9.30 -11.01 18.33
CA SER A 119 10.54 -11.46 18.95
C SER A 119 10.38 -11.72 20.44
N ASP A 120 11.37 -12.41 20.99
CA ASP A 120 11.66 -12.39 22.42
C ASP A 120 11.96 -10.97 22.92
N ILE A 121 12.01 -10.85 24.25
CA ILE A 121 12.21 -9.57 24.93
C ILE A 121 13.61 -9.02 24.62
N ILE A 122 13.65 -7.80 24.12
CA ILE A 122 14.87 -7.02 23.88
C ILE A 122 14.98 -5.98 24.99
N ALA A 123 16.03 -6.06 25.81
CA ALA A 123 16.23 -5.14 26.93
C ALA A 123 16.70 -3.75 26.49
N ASP A 124 17.51 -3.66 25.43
CA ASP A 124 18.02 -2.40 24.92
C ASP A 124 18.04 -2.38 23.38
N LYS A 125 17.26 -1.47 22.78
CA LYS A 125 17.16 -1.27 21.33
C LYS A 125 18.46 -0.78 20.68
N SER A 126 19.37 -0.20 21.47
CA SER A 126 20.65 0.33 21.02
C SER A 126 21.81 -0.64 21.21
N ALA A 127 21.59 -1.76 21.91
CA ALA A 127 22.59 -2.81 22.05
C ALA A 127 22.91 -3.43 20.69
N THR A 128 24.18 -3.79 20.51
CA THR A 128 24.67 -4.53 19.35
C THR A 128 24.16 -5.97 19.40
N MET A 129 23.66 -6.45 18.29
CA MET A 129 23.20 -7.82 18.13
C MET A 129 24.39 -8.79 17.97
N GLY A 130 24.15 -10.08 18.24
CA GLY A 130 25.08 -11.13 17.87
C GLY A 130 25.30 -11.18 16.35
N ALA A 131 26.50 -11.58 15.92
CA ALA A 131 26.79 -11.75 14.50
C ALA A 131 26.03 -12.95 13.93
N GLY A 132 25.35 -12.76 12.81
CA GLY A 132 24.51 -13.77 12.20
C GLY A 132 23.71 -13.23 11.02
N THR A 133 22.77 -14.04 10.54
CA THR A 133 21.96 -13.71 9.37
C THR A 133 20.50 -14.07 9.62
N ILE A 134 19.61 -13.14 9.29
CA ILE A 134 18.16 -13.33 9.31
C ILE A 134 17.69 -13.37 7.88
N GLU A 135 17.04 -14.46 7.50
CA GLU A 135 16.43 -14.63 6.17
C GLU A 135 14.91 -14.62 6.31
N ILE A 136 14.24 -13.79 5.53
CA ILE A 136 12.78 -13.67 5.51
C ILE A 136 12.30 -13.99 4.10
N GLU A 137 11.59 -15.09 3.94
CA GLU A 137 10.89 -15.41 2.69
C GLU A 137 9.51 -14.78 2.69
N VAL A 138 9.17 -14.03 1.62
CA VAL A 138 7.84 -13.41 1.44
C VAL A 138 7.46 -13.36 -0.04
N GLY A 139 6.33 -13.97 -0.41
CA GLY A 139 5.86 -14.00 -1.80
C GLY A 139 6.89 -14.57 -2.77
N GLY A 140 7.52 -15.69 -2.40
CA GLY A 140 8.53 -16.40 -3.18
C GLY A 140 9.85 -15.65 -3.37
N SER A 141 10.12 -14.62 -2.56
CA SER A 141 11.38 -13.87 -2.56
C SER A 141 12.06 -14.00 -1.20
N THR A 142 13.32 -14.39 -1.18
CA THR A 142 14.13 -14.45 0.05
C THR A 142 14.87 -13.13 0.26
N LEU A 143 14.67 -12.52 1.42
CA LEU A 143 15.35 -11.30 1.86
C LEU A 143 16.36 -11.68 2.95
N THR A 144 17.64 -11.38 2.72
CA THR A 144 18.72 -11.74 3.64
C THR A 144 19.27 -10.50 4.33
N PHE A 145 19.35 -10.55 5.66
CA PHE A 145 19.81 -9.45 6.52
C PHE A 145 20.98 -9.90 7.39
N ASP A 146 22.14 -9.29 7.19
CA ASP A 146 23.31 -9.50 8.06
C ASP A 146 23.17 -8.66 9.34
N THR A 147 23.34 -9.26 10.52
CA THR A 147 23.22 -8.60 11.83
C THR A 147 24.57 -8.23 12.45
N THR A 148 25.68 -8.50 11.77
CA THR A 148 27.04 -8.28 12.28
C THR A 148 27.28 -6.80 12.63
N ASN A 149 27.61 -6.54 13.90
CA ASN A 149 27.82 -5.19 14.46
C ASN A 149 26.65 -4.21 14.27
N LYS A 150 25.43 -4.70 14.01
CA LYS A 150 24.23 -3.85 13.88
C LYS A 150 23.46 -3.80 15.19
N SER A 151 22.77 -2.69 15.43
CA SER A 151 21.79 -2.58 16.50
C SER A 151 20.40 -2.99 16.00
N TYR A 152 19.50 -3.29 16.94
CA TYR A 152 18.11 -3.61 16.63
C TYR A 152 17.40 -2.49 15.84
N SER A 153 17.68 -1.22 16.17
CA SER A 153 17.09 -0.08 15.46
C SER A 153 17.56 0.05 14.00
N THR A 154 18.82 -0.26 13.73
CA THR A 154 19.38 -0.26 12.36
C THR A 154 18.76 -1.37 11.53
N LEU A 155 18.63 -2.57 12.11
CA LEU A 155 18.01 -3.72 11.44
C LEU A 155 16.54 -3.45 11.05
N VAL A 156 15.74 -2.86 11.94
CA VAL A 156 14.35 -2.49 11.63
C VAL A 156 14.27 -1.48 10.48
N SER A 157 15.18 -0.50 10.47
CA SER A 157 15.22 0.50 9.39
C SER A 157 15.59 -0.12 8.04
N GLU A 158 16.51 -1.09 8.04
CA GLU A 158 16.90 -1.84 6.85
C GLU A 158 15.76 -2.73 6.34
N MET A 159 15.07 -3.46 7.22
CA MET A 159 13.92 -4.30 6.85
C MET A 159 12.78 -3.47 6.27
N ASN A 160 12.49 -2.29 6.83
CA ASN A 160 11.46 -1.37 6.33
C ASN A 160 11.78 -0.73 4.97
N THR A 161 13.00 -0.91 4.45
CA THR A 161 13.31 -0.48 3.08
C THR A 161 12.60 -1.37 2.04
N TYR A 162 12.22 -2.59 2.44
CA TYR A 162 11.51 -3.53 1.59
C TYR A 162 10.00 -3.36 1.72
N SER A 163 9.33 -3.00 0.61
CA SER A 163 7.89 -2.72 0.59
C SER A 163 6.99 -3.91 0.94
N LYS A 164 7.53 -5.14 0.95
CA LYS A 164 6.80 -6.36 1.31
C LYS A 164 6.75 -6.61 2.83
N LEU A 165 7.51 -5.86 3.62
CA LEU A 165 7.61 -6.01 5.07
C LEU A 165 7.23 -4.71 5.79
N ASP A 166 6.63 -4.86 6.97
CA ASP A 166 6.37 -3.78 7.92
C ASP A 166 6.93 -4.21 9.28
N VAL A 167 8.06 -3.62 9.67
CA VAL A 167 8.80 -4.00 10.88
C VAL A 167 8.82 -2.86 11.88
N ALA A 168 8.53 -3.15 13.13
CA ALA A 168 8.53 -2.17 14.21
C ALA A 168 9.22 -2.72 15.46
N LEU A 169 9.81 -1.81 16.25
CA LEU A 169 10.27 -2.08 17.62
C LEU A 169 9.26 -1.44 18.58
N GLU A 170 8.41 -2.27 19.15
CA GLU A 170 7.38 -1.85 20.09
C GLU A 170 7.87 -1.95 21.54
N LYS A 171 7.55 -0.93 22.34
CA LYS A 171 7.85 -0.91 23.78
C LYS A 171 6.78 -1.68 24.53
N VAL A 172 7.15 -2.75 25.24
CA VAL A 172 6.21 -3.59 26.00
C VAL A 172 6.24 -3.31 27.51
N SER A 173 7.34 -2.76 28.03
CA SER A 173 7.48 -2.31 29.43
C SER A 173 8.48 -1.15 29.52
N ASP A 174 8.72 -0.61 30.71
CA ASP A 174 9.58 0.57 30.95
C ASP A 174 10.99 0.44 30.34
N SER A 175 11.53 -0.77 30.31
CA SER A 175 12.85 -1.11 29.75
C SER A 175 12.84 -2.35 28.85
N GLU A 176 11.70 -2.71 28.26
CA GLU A 176 11.56 -3.92 27.45
C GLU A 176 10.91 -3.61 26.11
N TYR A 177 11.46 -4.18 25.05
CA TYR A 177 11.02 -3.99 23.68
C TYR A 177 10.80 -5.35 23.01
N ARG A 178 9.96 -5.37 21.98
CA ARG A 178 9.83 -6.51 21.07
C ARG A 178 9.81 -6.04 19.64
N MET A 179 10.50 -6.77 18.79
CA MET A 179 10.46 -6.59 17.36
C MET A 179 9.22 -7.30 16.81
N ILE A 180 8.46 -6.60 15.99
CA ILE A 180 7.29 -7.13 15.31
C ILE A 180 7.57 -7.04 13.81
N ILE A 181 7.55 -8.18 13.12
CA ILE A 181 7.70 -8.27 11.67
C ILE A 181 6.35 -8.66 11.10
N LYS A 182 5.79 -7.83 10.22
CA LYS A 182 4.50 -8.04 9.57
C LYS A 182 4.66 -8.12 8.06
N SER A 183 3.81 -8.92 7.41
CA SER A 183 3.66 -8.85 5.96
C SER A 183 2.98 -7.54 5.58
N ALA A 184 3.44 -6.90 4.50
CA ALA A 184 2.82 -5.65 4.03
C ALA A 184 1.37 -5.87 3.57
N GLU A 185 1.10 -7.01 2.94
CA GLU A 185 -0.20 -7.41 2.42
C GLU A 185 -0.74 -8.67 3.12
N SER A 186 -2.06 -8.86 3.12
CA SER A 186 -2.70 -10.06 3.68
C SER A 186 -2.74 -11.21 2.67
N GLY A 187 -2.99 -12.42 3.15
CA GLY A 187 -3.15 -13.62 2.32
C GLY A 187 -1.96 -14.57 2.36
N LEU A 188 -2.20 -15.83 1.96
CA LEU A 188 -1.23 -16.92 2.08
C LEU A 188 0.02 -16.73 1.23
N ASP A 189 -0.10 -16.05 0.09
CA ASP A 189 1.06 -15.73 -0.77
C ASP A 189 2.04 -14.78 -0.08
N ASN A 190 1.57 -14.01 0.92
CA ASN A 190 2.38 -13.08 1.70
C ASN A 190 2.79 -13.67 3.06
N ALA A 191 2.64 -14.99 3.26
CA ALA A 191 3.16 -15.67 4.43
C ALA A 191 4.66 -15.42 4.57
N LEU A 192 5.10 -15.18 5.80
CA LEU A 192 6.50 -14.95 6.11
C LEU A 192 7.11 -16.28 6.56
N THR A 193 8.34 -16.54 6.14
CA THR A 193 9.14 -17.62 6.75
C THR A 193 10.45 -17.01 7.20
N VAL A 194 10.67 -17.01 8.52
CA VAL A 194 11.84 -16.39 9.12
C VAL A 194 12.82 -17.47 9.55
N THR A 195 14.03 -17.42 9.00
CA THR A 195 15.13 -18.30 9.36
C THR A 195 16.24 -17.47 10.01
N GLN A 196 16.76 -17.94 11.13
CA GLN A 196 17.81 -17.26 11.88
C GLN A 196 19.04 -18.16 11.98
N THR A 197 20.20 -17.60 11.63
CA THR A 197 21.48 -18.34 11.62
C THR A 197 22.57 -17.56 12.36
N GLY A 198 23.48 -18.27 13.03
CA GLY A 198 24.60 -17.67 13.77
C GLY A 198 24.30 -17.40 15.23
N ALA A 199 24.88 -16.33 15.79
CA ALA A 199 24.71 -15.94 17.19
C ALA A 199 23.49 -15.03 17.41
N VAL A 200 22.75 -14.70 16.36
CA VAL A 200 21.49 -13.95 16.45
C VAL A 200 20.33 -14.93 16.61
N ASN A 201 19.67 -14.87 17.76
CA ASN A 201 18.40 -15.55 17.99
C ASN A 201 17.42 -14.60 18.69
N LEU A 202 16.42 -14.17 17.95
CA LEU A 202 15.36 -13.28 18.40
C LEU A 202 14.07 -14.02 18.72
N GLY A 203 14.05 -15.35 18.67
CA GLY A 203 12.81 -16.14 18.81
C GLY A 203 11.80 -15.90 17.68
N LEU A 204 12.25 -15.30 16.57
CA LEU A 204 11.41 -14.89 15.44
C LEU A 204 11.18 -15.98 14.40
N GLY A 205 11.81 -17.15 14.51
CA GLY A 205 11.90 -18.11 13.41
C GLY A 205 11.11 -19.40 13.64
N ASP A 206 10.61 -19.95 12.54
CA ASP A 206 10.15 -21.36 12.47
C ASP A 206 11.33 -22.33 12.54
N SER A 207 12.54 -21.86 12.28
CA SER A 207 13.79 -22.61 12.38
C SER A 207 14.94 -21.71 12.82
N TYR A 208 15.67 -22.17 13.84
CA TYR A 208 16.92 -21.57 14.30
C TYR A 208 18.04 -22.60 14.10
N THR A 209 19.01 -22.26 13.26
CA THR A 209 20.26 -23.01 13.19
C THR A 209 21.33 -22.18 13.88
N SER A 210 21.59 -22.47 15.15
CA SER A 210 22.84 -22.03 15.78
C SER A 210 23.98 -22.39 14.83
N GLN A 211 24.90 -21.45 14.59
CA GLN A 211 26.16 -21.80 13.92
C GLN A 211 26.66 -23.10 14.58
N ALA A 212 26.78 -24.18 13.81
CA ALA A 212 27.39 -25.39 14.32
C ALA A 212 28.79 -24.98 14.77
N ASN A 213 29.05 -24.99 16.08
CA ASN A 213 30.42 -24.96 16.57
C ASN A 213 31.08 -26.18 15.94
N THR A 214 31.84 -25.98 14.87
CA THR A 214 32.66 -27.03 14.31
C THR A 214 33.85 -27.11 15.25
N PHE A 215 33.76 -27.94 16.29
CA PHE A 215 34.81 -28.06 17.28
C PHE A 215 36.06 -28.59 16.56
N VAL A 216 37.16 -27.84 16.59
CA VAL A 216 38.46 -28.33 16.14
C VAL A 216 39.20 -28.83 17.39
N GLY A 217 39.92 -29.95 17.31
CA GLY A 217 40.57 -30.56 18.49
C GLY A 217 41.51 -29.62 19.28
N GLY A 218 41.98 -28.54 18.68
CA GLY A 218 42.80 -27.50 19.33
C GLY A 218 42.02 -26.39 20.05
N ASP A 219 40.69 -26.33 19.90
CA ASP A 219 39.88 -25.31 20.55
C ASP A 219 39.70 -25.65 22.05
N THR A 220 39.79 -24.63 22.89
CA THR A 220 39.57 -24.76 24.34
C THR A 220 38.08 -24.86 24.64
N VAL A 221 37.68 -25.83 25.46
CA VAL A 221 36.29 -25.97 25.92
C VAL A 221 35.96 -24.79 26.83
N ALA A 222 34.86 -24.07 26.58
CA ALA A 222 34.56 -22.85 27.31
C ALA A 222 34.32 -23.13 28.81
N LEU A 223 34.75 -22.20 29.68
CA LEU A 223 34.61 -22.31 31.13
C LEU A 223 33.14 -22.55 31.52
N GLY A 224 32.88 -23.66 32.22
CA GLY A 224 31.55 -24.02 32.69
C GLY A 224 30.69 -24.81 31.70
N GLU A 225 31.18 -25.12 30.51
CA GLU A 225 30.51 -26.08 29.62
C GLU A 225 30.58 -27.50 30.21
N GLU A 226 29.44 -28.19 30.23
CA GLU A 226 29.34 -29.57 30.67
C GLU A 226 29.22 -30.51 29.46
N ILE A 227 30.18 -31.42 29.33
CA ILE A 227 30.12 -32.56 28.41
C ILE A 227 29.73 -33.78 29.23
N ALA A 228 28.47 -34.19 29.13
CA ALA A 228 27.93 -35.33 29.85
C ALA A 228 27.45 -36.45 28.92
N PHE A 229 27.76 -37.68 29.29
CA PHE A 229 27.29 -38.91 28.68
C PHE A 229 26.64 -39.79 29.75
N THR A 230 25.48 -40.37 29.42
CA THR A 230 24.87 -41.43 30.22
C THR A 230 24.19 -42.43 29.29
N ASP A 231 24.51 -43.73 29.43
CA ASP A 231 23.81 -44.83 28.73
C ASP A 231 22.89 -45.63 29.66
N GLY A 232 22.69 -45.14 30.89
CA GLY A 232 21.95 -45.84 31.95
C GLY A 232 22.79 -46.81 32.79
N THR A 233 23.96 -47.23 32.32
CA THR A 233 24.92 -48.11 33.02
C THR A 233 26.26 -47.41 33.27
N ASN A 234 26.75 -46.62 32.32
CA ASN A 234 27.95 -45.80 32.38
C ASN A 234 27.56 -44.32 32.33
N SER A 235 28.21 -43.50 33.17
CA SER A 235 28.05 -42.05 33.17
C SER A 235 29.40 -41.36 33.17
N PHE A 236 29.60 -40.42 32.25
CA PHE A 236 30.73 -39.50 32.23
C PHE A 236 30.18 -38.09 32.32
N SER A 237 30.72 -37.25 33.19
CA SER A 237 30.46 -35.81 33.18
C SER A 237 31.78 -35.09 33.34
N TYR A 238 32.04 -34.18 32.41
CA TYR A 238 33.17 -33.28 32.46
C TYR A 238 32.65 -31.85 32.40
N VAL A 239 32.89 -31.10 33.46
CA VAL A 239 32.68 -29.66 33.48
C VAL A 239 34.01 -28.99 33.18
N SER A 240 34.07 -28.21 32.11
CA SER A 240 35.29 -27.51 31.71
C SER A 240 35.66 -26.42 32.71
N ASP A 241 36.94 -26.38 33.06
CA ASP A 241 37.56 -25.29 33.82
C ASP A 241 38.11 -24.18 32.90
N GLY A 242 37.82 -24.25 31.59
CA GLY A 242 38.28 -23.30 30.58
C GLY A 242 39.74 -23.48 30.16
N THR A 243 40.44 -24.51 30.64
CA THR A 243 41.88 -24.69 30.36
C THR A 243 42.21 -25.84 29.41
N LYS A 244 41.28 -26.79 29.23
CA LYS A 244 41.50 -27.97 28.38
C LYS A 244 40.93 -27.78 26.98
N THR A 245 41.63 -28.35 26.00
CA THR A 245 41.18 -28.45 24.60
C THR A 245 40.22 -29.62 24.39
N TYR A 246 39.41 -29.59 23.32
CA TYR A 246 38.54 -30.72 22.97
C TYR A 246 39.33 -32.02 22.75
N GLN A 247 40.56 -31.97 22.22
CA GLN A 247 41.41 -33.15 22.09
C GLN A 247 41.83 -33.72 23.45
N GLU A 248 42.18 -32.86 24.42
CA GLU A 248 42.53 -33.32 25.77
C GLU A 248 41.32 -33.89 26.50
N VAL A 249 40.10 -33.40 26.22
CA VAL A 249 38.87 -33.99 26.75
C VAL A 249 38.60 -35.36 26.13
N ILE A 250 38.77 -35.49 24.81
CA ILE A 250 38.66 -36.77 24.09
C ILE A 250 39.65 -37.80 24.64
N ASP A 251 40.91 -37.42 24.84
CA ASP A 251 41.94 -38.30 25.39
C ASP A 251 41.60 -38.74 26.83
N ASN A 252 41.02 -37.84 27.63
CA ASN A 252 40.54 -38.18 28.98
C ASN A 252 39.34 -39.15 28.95
N ILE A 253 38.43 -39.03 27.99
CA ILE A 253 37.32 -39.98 27.82
C ILE A 253 37.85 -41.35 27.38
N ASN A 254 38.84 -41.39 26.48
CA ASN A 254 39.48 -42.63 26.01
C ASN A 254 40.29 -43.38 27.08
N LEU A 255 40.60 -42.74 28.21
CA LEU A 255 41.23 -43.39 29.37
C LEU A 255 40.22 -44.17 30.23
N VAL A 256 38.91 -43.92 30.07
CA VAL A 256 37.86 -44.64 30.78
C VAL A 256 37.64 -46.00 30.11
N THR A 257 37.76 -47.07 30.89
CA THR A 257 37.48 -48.43 30.39
C THR A 257 36.04 -48.54 29.88
N ASN A 258 35.88 -49.05 28.66
CA ASN A 258 34.62 -49.29 27.94
C ASN A 258 34.01 -48.07 27.22
N MET A 259 34.76 -46.98 27.03
CA MET A 259 34.34 -45.82 26.23
C MET A 259 35.43 -45.44 25.22
N THR A 260 35.02 -45.02 24.03
CA THR A 260 35.89 -44.44 23.02
C THR A 260 35.29 -43.14 22.51
N ALA A 261 36.03 -42.05 22.57
CA ALA A 261 35.64 -40.76 22.03
C ALA A 261 36.51 -40.40 20.80
N SER A 262 35.89 -39.79 19.81
CA SER A 262 36.55 -39.26 18.62
C SER A 262 35.85 -38.01 18.11
N LEU A 263 36.57 -37.15 17.42
CA LEU A 263 36.01 -36.00 16.74
C LEU A 263 35.62 -36.41 15.31
N VAL A 264 34.33 -36.37 14.98
CA VAL A 264 33.81 -36.69 13.65
C VAL A 264 32.94 -35.53 13.18
N ASP A 265 33.26 -34.97 12.02
CA ASP A 265 32.53 -33.85 11.39
C ASP A 265 32.26 -32.65 12.33
N GLY A 266 33.23 -32.33 13.19
CA GLY A 266 33.16 -31.18 14.11
C GLY A 266 32.30 -31.40 15.35
N LYS A 267 31.90 -32.65 15.64
CA LYS A 267 31.20 -33.08 16.85
C LYS A 267 32.01 -34.13 17.62
N ILE A 268 31.84 -34.19 18.94
CA ILE A 268 32.44 -35.25 19.76
C ILE A 268 31.51 -36.46 19.70
N SER A 269 31.98 -37.51 19.04
CA SER A 269 31.32 -38.82 19.02
C SER A 269 31.87 -39.67 20.16
N ILE A 270 31.02 -40.05 21.11
CA ILE A 270 31.35 -40.95 22.21
C ILE A 270 30.64 -42.29 21.97
N ALA A 271 31.39 -43.37 21.88
CA ALA A 271 30.91 -44.73 21.70
C ALA A 271 31.25 -45.61 22.91
N THR A 272 30.32 -46.48 23.31
CA THR A 272 30.58 -47.49 24.34
C THR A 272 31.01 -48.81 23.70
N ALA A 273 31.58 -49.72 24.50
CA ALA A 273 31.93 -51.07 24.05
C ALA A 273 30.73 -51.88 23.48
N ASP A 274 29.50 -51.49 23.83
CA ASP A 274 28.25 -52.13 23.36
C ASP A 274 27.73 -51.51 22.04
N GLY A 275 28.44 -50.53 21.47
CA GLY A 275 28.13 -49.94 20.16
C GLY A 275 27.11 -48.80 20.18
N THR A 276 26.68 -48.32 21.35
CA THR A 276 25.88 -47.09 21.45
C THR A 276 26.77 -45.87 21.22
N THR A 277 26.44 -45.09 20.19
CA THR A 277 27.13 -43.85 19.81
C THR A 277 26.24 -42.65 20.12
N LEU A 278 26.78 -41.66 20.83
CA LEU A 278 26.15 -40.36 21.03
C LEU A 278 27.03 -39.29 20.39
N GLU A 279 26.44 -38.43 19.55
CA GLU A 279 27.10 -37.24 19.02
C GLU A 279 26.73 -36.04 19.89
N VAL A 280 27.73 -35.37 20.46
CA VAL A 280 27.60 -34.13 21.23
C VAL A 280 28.29 -32.99 20.49
#